data_AF-A0AAE8U4V3-F1
#
_entry.id   AF-A0AAE8U4V3-F1
#
_cell.length_a   1.000
_cell.length_b   1.000
_cell.length_c   1.000
_cell.angle_alpha   90.00
_cell.angle_beta   90.00
_cell.angle_gamma   90.00
#
_symmetry.space_group_name_H-M   'P 1'
#
loop_
_entity.id
_entity.type
_entity.pdbx_description
1 polymer ?
#
loop_
_entity_poly.entity_id
_entity_poly.type
_entity_poly.pdbx_seq_one_letter_code
_entity_poly.pdbx_strand_id
1 'polypeptide(L)' 'MDYTAAGDRQRERAAARADDIGPDTLLLLEHPPVYTAGRRTEPEDRPVDGTPVIDVDRGGKITWHGPGQLVG' A
#
# COMPACT_ATOMS: atom_id res chain seq x y z
N MET A 1 -7.69 -3.26 7.24
CA MET A 1 -7.31 -1.87 7.56
C MET A 1 -7.39 -1.04 6.30
N ASP A 2 -7.86 0.21 6.37
CA ASP A 2 -7.80 1.12 5.22
C ASP A 2 -6.37 1.26 4.68
N TYR A 3 -6.21 1.37 3.36
CA TYR A 3 -4.89 1.39 2.72
C TYR A 3 -4.07 2.62 3.12
N THR A 4 -4.70 3.81 3.17
CA THR A 4 -4.00 5.05 3.52
C THR A 4 -3.58 5.05 4.99
N ALA A 5 -4.46 4.59 5.88
CA ALA A 5 -4.15 4.46 7.32
C ALA A 5 -3.01 3.46 7.58
N ALA A 6 -2.96 2.34 6.82
CA ALA A 6 -1.83 1.42 6.90
C ALA A 6 -0.53 2.05 6.41
N GLY A 7 -0.59 2.90 5.37
CA GLY A 7 0.54 3.68 4.88
C GLY A 7 1.07 4.69 5.92
N ASP A 8 0.18 5.37 6.65
CA ASP A 8 0.56 6.24 7.77
C ASP A 8 1.28 5.44 8.87
N ARG A 9 0.75 4.26 9.21
CA ARG A 9 1.36 3.39 10.22
C ARG A 9 2.71 2.84 9.80
N GLN A 10 2.90 2.55 8.51
CA GLN A 10 4.20 2.19 7.95
C GLN A 10 5.21 3.33 8.10
N ARG A 11 4.82 4.57 7.75
CA ARG A 11 5.68 5.76 7.90
C ARG A 11 6.06 6.03 9.35
N GLU A 12 5.11 5.92 10.28
CA GLU A 12 5.36 6.07 11.72
C GLU A 12 6.40 5.05 12.21
N ARG A 13 6.26 3.77 11.81
CA ARG A 13 7.20 2.72 12.21
C ARG A 13 8.57 2.87 11.56
N ALA A 14 8.62 3.27 10.29
CA ALA A 14 9.87 3.56 9.59
C ALA A 14 10.62 4.73 10.25
N ALA A 15 9.93 5.80 10.63
CA ALA A 15 10.52 6.93 11.34
C ALA A 15 11.07 6.51 12.71
N ALA A 16 10.26 5.79 13.52
CA ALA A 16 10.72 5.30 14.82
C ALA A 16 11.94 4.37 14.72
N ARG A 17 12.01 3.56 13.65
CA ARG A 17 13.17 2.70 13.40
C ARG A 17 14.40 3.49 12.98
N ALA A 18 14.23 4.52 12.13
CA ALA A 18 15.30 5.40 11.68
C ALA A 18 15.94 6.19 12.83
N ASP A 19 15.13 6.54 13.84
CA ASP A 19 15.59 7.21 15.07
C ASP A 19 16.11 6.22 16.14
N ASP A 20 16.16 4.92 15.84
CA ASP A 20 16.57 3.83 16.74
C ASP A 20 15.73 3.72 18.04
N ILE A 21 14.49 4.21 18.01
CA ILE A 21 13.54 4.17 19.13
C ILE A 21 12.62 2.93 19.02
N GLY A 22 12.33 2.49 17.79
CA GLY A 22 11.42 1.37 17.51
C GLY A 22 12.13 0.12 17.04
N PRO A 23 11.60 -1.08 17.36
CA PRO A 23 12.12 -2.33 16.81
C PRO A 23 11.77 -2.48 15.32
N ASP A 24 12.45 -3.39 14.65
CA ASP A 24 12.00 -3.87 13.34
C ASP A 24 10.56 -4.39 13.46
N THR A 25 9.72 -4.03 12.49
CA THR A 25 8.28 -4.28 12.54
C THR A 25 7.82 -4.91 11.23
N LEU A 26 7.17 -6.08 11.32
CA LEU A 26 6.42 -6.68 10.22
C LEU A 26 4.92 -6.41 10.44
N LEU A 27 4.26 -5.77 9.49
CA LEU A 27 2.82 -5.54 9.54
C LEU A 27 2.13 -6.59 8.68
N LEU A 28 1.33 -7.47 9.31
CA LEU A 28 0.50 -8.44 8.61
C LEU A 28 -0.97 -8.02 8.71
N LEU A 29 -1.63 -7.80 7.57
CA LEU A 29 -2.99 -7.29 7.53
C LEU A 29 -3.70 -7.63 6.21
N GLU A 30 -4.96 -7.27 6.13
CA GLU A 30 -5.77 -7.27 4.91
C GLU A 30 -6.36 -5.88 4.68
N HIS A 31 -6.66 -5.54 3.43
CA HIS A 31 -7.32 -4.29 3.05
C HIS A 31 -8.76 -4.52 2.60
N PRO A 32 -9.66 -3.53 2.75
CA PRO A 32 -10.82 -3.42 1.87
C PRO A 32 -10.39 -3.42 0.39
N PRO A 33 -11.28 -3.76 -0.56
CA PRO A 33 -10.96 -3.77 -1.99
C PRO A 33 -10.36 -2.43 -2.45
N VAL A 34 -9.15 -2.47 -3.00
CA VAL A 34 -8.42 -1.27 -3.44
C VAL A 34 -7.44 -1.60 -4.56
N TYR A 35 -7.37 -0.74 -5.57
CA TYR A 35 -6.28 -0.73 -6.54
C TYR A 35 -5.22 0.29 -6.14
N THR A 36 -3.95 -0.09 -6.28
CA THR A 36 -2.83 0.83 -6.02
C THR A 36 -1.87 0.84 -7.20
N ALA A 37 -1.51 2.03 -7.67
CA ALA A 37 -0.64 2.25 -8.80
C ALA A 37 0.77 2.61 -8.31
N GLY A 38 1.73 1.69 -8.50
CA GLY A 38 3.14 1.95 -8.24
C GLY A 38 3.80 2.81 -9.32
N ARG A 39 5.07 3.19 -9.10
CA ARG A 39 5.84 4.11 -9.96
C ARG A 39 5.95 3.76 -11.45
N ARG A 40 5.67 2.51 -11.85
CA ARG A 40 5.76 2.05 -13.25
C ARG A 40 4.40 1.81 -13.90
N THR A 41 3.32 2.26 -13.25
CA THR A 41 1.95 2.10 -13.76
C THR A 41 1.71 3.06 -14.91
N GLU A 42 1.38 2.52 -16.07
CA GLU A 42 1.01 3.30 -17.24
C GLU A 42 -0.51 3.54 -17.29
N PRO A 43 -1.00 4.56 -18.03
CA PRO A 43 -2.45 4.81 -18.14
C PRO A 43 -3.25 3.61 -18.64
N GLU A 44 -2.66 2.82 -19.53
CA GLU A 44 -3.23 1.58 -20.10
C GLU A 44 -3.31 0.42 -19.09
N ASP A 45 -2.55 0.46 -18.00
CA ASP A 45 -2.66 -0.53 -16.92
C ASP A 45 -3.88 -0.26 -16.01
N ARG A 46 -4.51 0.93 -16.08
CA ARG A 46 -5.59 1.33 -15.16
C ARG A 46 -6.97 0.79 -15.58
N PRO A 47 -7.87 0.52 -14.61
CA PRO A 47 -9.27 0.19 -14.92
C PRO A 47 -9.94 1.32 -15.73
N VAL A 48 -10.71 0.93 -16.75
CA VAL A 48 -11.44 1.86 -17.65
C VAL A 48 -12.90 2.06 -17.24
N ASP A 49 -13.34 1.42 -16.16
CA ASP A 49 -14.70 1.43 -15.63
C ASP A 49 -14.93 2.51 -14.55
N GLY A 50 -13.91 3.33 -14.28
CA GLY A 50 -13.96 4.37 -13.24
C GLY A 50 -13.67 3.86 -11.83
N THR A 51 -13.22 2.60 -11.66
CA THR A 51 -12.78 2.11 -10.36
C THR A 51 -11.66 2.99 -9.80
N PRO A 52 -11.79 3.51 -8.56
CA PRO A 52 -10.76 4.34 -7.96
C PRO A 52 -9.42 3.60 -7.79
N VAL A 53 -8.33 4.31 -8.06
CA VAL A 53 -6.95 3.83 -7.91
C VAL A 53 -6.17 4.82 -7.05
N ILE A 54 -5.41 4.32 -6.08
CA ILE A 54 -4.54 5.13 -5.23
C ILE A 54 -3.12 5.10 -5.81
N ASP A 55 -2.57 6.26 -6.17
CA ASP A 55 -1.18 6.41 -6.57
C ASP A 55 -0.24 6.32 -5.36
N VAL A 56 0.82 5.52 -5.48
CA VAL A 56 1.75 5.20 -4.38
C VAL A 56 3.21 5.17 -4.85
N ASP A 57 4.14 5.36 -3.93
CA ASP A 57 5.58 5.48 -4.18
C ASP A 57 6.34 4.14 -4.23
N ARG A 58 5.65 3.00 -4.04
CA ARG A 58 6.25 1.68 -4.19
C ARG A 58 6.70 1.41 -5.64
N GLY A 59 7.66 0.50 -5.77
CA GLY A 59 8.03 -0.04 -7.07
C GLY A 59 6.91 -0.87 -7.70
N GLY A 60 7.09 -1.21 -8.98
CA GLY A 60 6.14 -2.04 -9.74
C GLY A 60 5.01 -1.24 -10.39
N LYS A 61 4.13 -1.99 -11.08
CA LYS A 61 2.92 -1.49 -11.74
C LYS A 61 1.73 -1.48 -10.77
N ILE A 62 0.53 -1.32 -11.31
CA ILE A 62 -0.73 -1.45 -10.59
C ILE A 62 -0.88 -2.85 -9.97
N THR A 63 -1.53 -2.92 -8.81
CA THR A 63 -1.97 -4.18 -8.21
C THR A 63 -3.29 -3.97 -7.47
N TRP A 64 -3.89 -5.08 -7.03
CA TRP A 64 -5.12 -5.08 -6.26
C TRP A 64 -4.90 -5.70 -4.88
N HIS A 65 -5.58 -5.15 -3.89
CA HIS A 65 -5.70 -5.74 -2.56
C HIS A 65 -7.16 -5.83 -2.11
N GLY A 66 -7.46 -6.83 -1.29
CA GLY A 66 -8.81 -6.99 -0.73
C GLY A 66 -8.92 -8.15 0.25
N PRO A 67 -10.14 -8.43 0.73
CA PRO A 67 -10.40 -9.50 1.69
C PRO A 67 -9.93 -10.87 1.19
N GLY A 68 -9.31 -11.65 2.06
CA GLY A 68 -8.72 -12.95 1.75
C GLY A 68 -7.29 -12.90 1.23
N GLN A 69 -6.69 -11.72 1.08
CA GLN A 69 -5.29 -11.55 0.70
C GLN A 69 -4.46 -11.05 1.90
N LEU A 70 -3.56 -11.91 2.41
CA LEU A 70 -2.57 -11.48 3.39
C LEU A 70 -1.54 -10.54 2.75
N VAL A 71 -1.37 -9.36 3.34
CA VAL A 71 -0.39 -8.34 2.94
C VAL A 71 0.65 -8.17 4.05
N GLY A 72 1.94 -8.09 3.69
CA GLY A 72 3.07 -7.87 4.59
C GLY A 72 4.39 -7.62 3.87
#